data_AF-D0LZ09-F1
#
_entry.id   AF-D0LZ09-F1
#
_cell.length_a   1.000
_cell.length_b   1.000
_cell.length_c   1.000
_cell.angle_alpha   90.00
_cell.angle_beta   90.00
_cell.angle_gamma   90.00
#
_symmetry.space_group_name_H-M   'P 1'
#
loop_
_entity.id
_entity.type
_entity.pdbx_description
1 polymer ?
#
loop_
_entity_poly.entity_id
_entity_poly.type
_entity_poly.pdbx_seq_one_letter_code
_entity_poly.pdbx_strand_id
1 'polypeptide(L)'
;MRRARAPWGVLLLAALLAAGVAVAGCKGEAAEAKSYTVRGEITALPEVASGQPLAGKLLIHHEAIPEFVDRQGSEVGMVSMTMPFELPASLPATATEGLVVGDIIEFRFEVRWSEATPGWITAIRELPADTELELSGL
;
A
#
# COMPACT_ATOMS: atom_id res chain seq x y z
N MET A 1 18.87 39.44 79.37
CA MET A 1 17.43 39.10 79.26
C MET A 1 17.20 38.46 77.90
N ARG A 2 16.61 37.26 77.90
CA ARG A 2 16.58 36.30 76.78
C ARG A 2 15.47 36.67 75.77
N ARG A 3 15.75 36.61 74.46
CA ARG A 3 14.72 36.58 73.42
C ARG A 3 14.95 35.41 72.48
N ALA A 4 13.83 34.84 72.04
CA ALA A 4 13.61 33.44 71.75
C ALA A 4 14.19 32.94 70.42
N ARG A 5 14.51 31.64 70.41
CA ARG A 5 14.82 30.83 69.23
C ARG A 5 13.53 30.50 68.48
N ALA A 6 13.54 30.64 67.16
CA ALA A 6 12.46 30.17 66.30
C ALA A 6 12.52 28.63 66.15
N PRO A 7 11.41 27.89 66.30
CA PRO A 7 11.38 26.46 66.05
C PRO A 7 11.20 26.17 64.56
N TRP A 8 12.14 25.42 64.00
CA TRP A 8 11.90 24.52 62.88
C TRP A 8 10.74 23.58 63.21
N GLY A 9 9.71 23.57 62.39
CA GLY A 9 8.52 22.75 62.59
C GLY A 9 7.71 22.61 61.31
N VAL A 10 8.20 21.74 60.43
CA VAL A 10 7.44 20.84 59.56
C VAL A 10 6.02 21.30 59.18
N LEU A 11 5.87 21.84 57.97
CA LEU A 11 4.64 21.80 57.18
C LEU A 11 4.95 20.87 55.98
N LEU A 12 4.61 19.58 56.06
CA LEU A 12 3.39 19.00 55.48
C LEU A 12 3.28 19.33 53.98
N LEU A 13 3.91 18.56 53.08
CA LEU A 13 3.54 17.22 52.61
C LEU A 13 2.16 17.19 51.93
N ALA A 14 2.07 17.68 50.68
CA ALA A 14 1.07 17.27 49.67
C ALA A 14 1.28 18.04 48.34
N ALA A 15 2.30 17.69 47.54
CA ALA A 15 2.47 18.27 46.19
C ALA A 15 3.16 17.33 45.18
N LEU A 16 3.00 16.01 45.32
CA LEU A 16 3.68 15.02 44.47
C LEU A 16 2.74 13.84 44.10
N LEU A 17 1.64 14.14 43.40
CA LEU A 17 0.75 13.11 42.83
C LEU A 17 0.07 13.59 41.53
N ALA A 18 0.86 14.24 40.66
CA ALA A 18 0.43 14.63 39.33
C ALA A 18 1.59 14.47 38.33
N ALA A 19 2.08 13.24 38.16
CA ALA A 19 2.92 12.84 37.05
C ALA A 19 2.32 11.52 36.56
N GLY A 20 1.38 11.57 35.61
CA GLY A 20 1.77 11.71 34.21
C GLY A 20 1.87 10.31 33.58
N VAL A 21 0.88 9.45 33.80
CA VAL A 21 0.72 8.21 33.03
C VAL A 21 -0.29 8.50 31.93
N ALA A 22 0.09 9.40 31.02
CA ALA A 22 -0.51 9.42 29.69
C ALA A 22 0.05 8.19 28.99
N VAL A 23 -0.64 7.04 29.13
CA VAL A 23 -0.39 5.89 28.28
C VAL A 23 -0.62 6.38 26.87
N ALA A 24 0.48 6.61 26.16
CA ALA A 24 0.51 6.85 24.73
C ALA A 24 -0.25 5.68 24.09
N GLY A 25 -1.51 5.95 23.75
CA GLY A 25 -2.22 5.15 22.77
C GLY A 25 -1.47 5.35 21.46
N CYS A 26 -0.46 4.51 21.22
CA CYS A 26 0.00 4.22 19.86
C CYS A 26 -1.17 3.51 19.16
N LYS A 27 -2.18 4.31 18.80
CA LYS A 27 -3.18 3.95 17.83
C LYS A 27 -2.40 3.90 16.53
N GLY A 28 -1.87 2.71 16.21
CA GLY A 28 -1.15 2.48 14.97
C GLY A 28 -2.03 2.97 13.84
N GLU A 29 -1.64 4.09 13.24
CA GLU A 29 -2.26 4.59 12.04
C GLU A 29 -2.10 3.47 11.00
N ALA A 30 -3.21 2.95 10.49
CA ALA A 30 -3.17 1.90 9.49
C ALA A 30 -2.30 2.44 8.34
N ALA A 31 -1.27 1.68 7.96
CA ALA A 31 -0.36 2.11 6.91
C ALA A 31 -1.19 2.47 5.66
N GLU A 32 -1.05 3.71 5.21
CA GLU A 32 -1.80 4.23 4.07
C GLU A 32 -1.46 3.40 2.82
N ALA A 33 -2.46 3.14 1.99
CA ALA A 33 -2.22 2.46 0.72
C ALA A 33 -1.40 3.38 -0.21
N LYS A 34 -0.41 2.81 -0.90
CA LYS A 34 0.33 3.51 -1.97
C LYS A 34 -0.27 3.15 -3.32
N SER A 35 -0.53 4.16 -4.15
CA SER A 35 -1.16 3.97 -5.45
C SER A 35 -0.19 4.23 -6.58
N TYR A 36 -0.21 3.37 -7.59
CA TYR A 36 0.65 3.45 -8.77
C TYR A 36 -0.21 3.35 -10.02
N THR A 37 0.04 4.25 -10.99
CA THR A 37 -0.58 4.18 -12.32
C THR A 37 0.48 3.74 -13.30
N VAL A 38 0.25 2.62 -13.97
CA VAL A 38 1.25 1.91 -14.77
C VAL A 38 0.60 1.42 -16.05
N ARG A 39 1.39 1.33 -17.13
CA ARG A 39 0.94 0.72 -18.38
C ARG A 39 1.50 -0.69 -18.49
N GLY A 40 0.82 -1.53 -19.25
CA GLY A 40 1.27 -2.88 -19.51
C GLY A 40 0.42 -3.62 -20.53
N GLU A 41 0.85 -4.83 -20.84
CA GLU A 41 0.16 -5.76 -21.74
C GLU A 41 -0.44 -6.92 -20.95
N ILE A 42 -1.70 -7.25 -21.22
CA ILE A 42 -2.35 -8.43 -20.63
C ILE A 42 -1.73 -9.70 -21.23
N THR A 43 -1.08 -10.49 -20.40
CA THR A 43 -0.46 -11.76 -20.82
C THR A 43 -1.30 -12.99 -20.46
N ALA A 44 -2.21 -12.88 -19.49
CA ALA A 44 -3.20 -13.91 -19.19
C ALA A 44 -4.44 -13.36 -18.47
N LEU A 45 -5.60 -13.96 -18.75
CA LEU A 45 -6.91 -13.62 -18.16
C LEU A 45 -7.22 -14.46 -16.92
N PRO A 46 -8.14 -14.03 -16.03
CA PRO A 46 -8.36 -14.66 -14.72
C PRO A 46 -8.84 -16.12 -14.79
N GLU A 47 -9.45 -16.48 -15.91
CA GLU A 47 -9.99 -17.81 -16.18
C GLU A 47 -8.92 -18.78 -16.73
N VAL A 48 -7.84 -18.27 -17.33
CA VAL A 48 -6.86 -19.08 -18.08
C VAL A 48 -5.44 -18.51 -17.94
N ALA A 49 -4.64 -19.11 -17.05
CA ALA A 49 -3.19 -19.11 -17.20
C ALA A 49 -2.65 -20.53 -17.04
N SER A 50 -1.99 -21.04 -18.07
CA SER A 50 -1.33 -22.37 -18.05
C SER A 50 -2.24 -23.52 -17.60
N GLY A 51 -3.55 -23.45 -17.89
CA GLY A 51 -4.53 -24.48 -17.51
C GLY A 51 -4.93 -24.51 -16.03
N GLN A 52 -4.57 -23.49 -15.25
CA GLN A 52 -5.00 -23.30 -13.87
C GLN A 52 -5.78 -21.99 -13.74
N PRO A 53 -6.86 -21.93 -12.93
CA PRO A 53 -7.55 -20.68 -12.64
C PRO A 53 -6.60 -19.71 -11.92
N LEU A 54 -6.52 -18.46 -12.35
CA LEU A 54 -5.74 -17.42 -11.65
C LEU A 54 -6.45 -16.89 -10.39
N ALA A 55 -7.58 -17.48 -10.01
CA ALA A 55 -8.36 -17.11 -8.83
C ALA A 55 -8.70 -15.61 -8.75
N GLY A 56 -9.05 -14.98 -9.89
CA GLY A 56 -9.42 -13.57 -9.94
C GLY A 56 -8.25 -12.60 -10.16
N LYS A 57 -7.15 -13.06 -10.76
CA LYS A 57 -5.99 -12.22 -11.09
C LYS A 57 -5.79 -12.06 -12.58
N LEU A 58 -5.26 -10.91 -13.01
CA LEU A 58 -4.70 -10.73 -14.36
C LEU A 58 -3.19 -10.90 -14.30
N LEU A 59 -2.59 -11.55 -15.30
CA LEU A 59 -1.14 -11.42 -15.52
C LEU A 59 -0.91 -10.27 -16.48
N ILE A 60 -0.12 -9.30 -16.04
CA ILE A 60 0.21 -8.11 -16.83
C ILE A 60 1.73 -8.01 -16.89
N HIS A 61 2.29 -7.89 -18.10
CA HIS A 61 3.67 -7.41 -18.28
C HIS A 61 3.64 -5.89 -18.20
N HIS A 62 4.02 -5.35 -17.05
CA HIS A 62 3.96 -3.92 -16.80
C HIS A 62 5.29 -3.23 -17.07
N GLU A 63 5.24 -1.92 -17.36
CA GLU A 63 6.43 -1.05 -17.44
C GLU A 63 7.11 -0.92 -16.08
N ALA A 64 8.38 -0.49 -16.06
CA ALA A 64 9.07 -0.23 -14.81
C ALA A 64 8.35 0.82 -13.94
N ILE A 65 8.42 0.66 -12.62
CA ILE A 65 7.85 1.56 -11.60
C ILE A 65 9.00 2.03 -10.69
N PRO A 66 9.80 3.04 -11.09
CA PRO A 66 10.99 3.47 -10.34
C PRO A 66 10.70 3.88 -8.89
N GLU A 67 9.51 4.41 -8.63
CA GLU A 67 9.05 4.93 -7.34
C GLU A 67 8.38 3.88 -6.44
N PHE A 68 8.40 2.61 -6.83
CA PHE A 68 7.79 1.56 -6.02
C PHE A 68 8.45 1.47 -4.63
N VAL A 69 7.63 1.53 -3.57
CA VAL A 69 8.10 1.41 -2.18
C VAL A 69 7.84 0.03 -1.61
N ASP A 70 8.81 -0.48 -0.85
CA ASP A 70 8.68 -1.73 -0.10
C ASP A 70 7.84 -1.58 1.19
N ARG A 71 7.75 -2.67 1.96
CA ARG A 71 7.03 -2.71 3.24
C ARG A 71 7.62 -1.80 4.32
N GLN A 72 8.90 -1.46 4.20
CA GLN A 72 9.58 -0.53 5.10
C GLN A 72 9.34 0.93 4.67
N GLY A 73 8.72 1.15 3.51
CA GLY A 73 8.52 2.46 2.91
C GLY A 73 9.74 2.96 2.15
N SER A 74 10.73 2.11 1.88
CA SER A 74 11.91 2.46 1.09
C SER A 74 11.58 2.36 -0.39
N GLU A 75 11.94 3.38 -1.17
CA GLU A 75 11.88 3.31 -2.64
C GLU A 75 12.93 2.30 -3.13
N VAL A 76 12.44 1.20 -3.69
CA VAL A 76 13.26 0.11 -4.25
C VAL A 76 13.06 -0.04 -5.75
N GLY A 77 12.03 0.63 -6.29
CA GLY A 77 11.61 0.49 -7.67
C GLY A 77 11.06 -0.91 -7.97
N MET A 78 10.54 -1.06 -9.18
CA MET A 78 10.11 -2.34 -9.74
C MET A 78 10.49 -2.34 -11.21
N VAL A 79 11.31 -3.28 -11.65
CA VAL A 79 11.66 -3.41 -13.07
C VAL A 79 10.45 -3.88 -13.88
N SER A 80 10.48 -3.68 -15.20
CA SER A 80 9.44 -4.24 -16.08
C SER A 80 9.42 -5.76 -15.97
N MET A 81 8.25 -6.33 -15.68
CA MET A 81 8.07 -7.77 -15.50
C MET A 81 6.61 -8.20 -15.69
N THR A 82 6.41 -9.50 -15.91
CA THR A 82 5.09 -10.13 -15.85
C THR A 82 4.78 -10.58 -14.43
N MET A 83 3.72 -10.08 -13.83
CA MET A 83 3.28 -10.51 -12.50
C MET A 83 1.74 -10.52 -12.38
N PRO A 84 1.20 -11.30 -11.43
CA PRO A 84 -0.24 -11.33 -11.19
C PRO A 84 -0.69 -10.10 -10.39
N PHE A 85 -1.79 -9.49 -10.82
CA PHE A 85 -2.50 -8.41 -10.12
C PHE A 85 -3.91 -8.84 -9.77
N GLU A 86 -4.32 -8.60 -8.53
CA GLU A 86 -5.63 -8.98 -8.01
C GLU A 86 -6.74 -8.08 -8.58
N LEU A 87 -7.85 -8.68 -9.00
CA LEU A 87 -9.09 -7.99 -9.31
C LEU A 87 -10.02 -8.09 -8.09
N PRO A 88 -10.15 -7.03 -7.30
CA PRO A 88 -11.04 -7.06 -6.14
C PRO A 88 -12.49 -7.07 -6.61
N ALA A 89 -13.39 -7.71 -5.84
CA ALA A 89 -14.82 -7.74 -6.15
C ALA A 89 -15.48 -6.35 -6.19
N SER A 90 -14.83 -5.33 -5.62
CA SER A 90 -15.24 -3.93 -5.68
C SER A 90 -14.94 -3.25 -7.01
N LEU A 91 -14.08 -3.82 -7.87
CA LEU A 91 -13.83 -3.29 -9.20
C LEU A 91 -15.08 -3.51 -10.08
N PRO A 92 -15.61 -2.48 -10.75
CA PRO A 92 -16.76 -2.64 -11.64
C PRO A 92 -16.48 -3.70 -12.72
N ALA A 93 -17.43 -4.61 -12.96
CA ALA A 93 -17.27 -5.66 -13.97
C ALA A 93 -16.98 -5.11 -15.38
N THR A 94 -17.53 -3.93 -15.68
CA THR A 94 -17.29 -3.19 -16.93
C THR A 94 -15.83 -2.78 -17.13
N ALA A 95 -15.01 -2.75 -16.08
CA ALA A 95 -13.58 -2.44 -16.19
C ALA A 95 -12.77 -3.61 -16.76
N THR A 96 -13.32 -4.82 -16.75
CA THR A 96 -12.69 -6.04 -17.26
C THR A 96 -13.45 -6.69 -18.41
N GLU A 97 -14.62 -6.15 -18.77
CA GLU A 97 -15.45 -6.67 -19.85
C GLU A 97 -14.77 -6.44 -21.20
N GLY A 98 -14.67 -7.51 -22.00
CA GLY A 98 -14.08 -7.45 -23.34
C GLY A 98 -12.56 -7.50 -23.40
N LEU A 99 -11.86 -7.46 -22.25
CA LEU A 99 -10.40 -7.59 -22.22
C LEU A 99 -9.95 -8.95 -22.76
N VAL A 100 -8.91 -8.93 -23.58
CA VAL A 100 -8.26 -10.12 -24.15
C VAL A 100 -6.74 -10.08 -23.92
N VAL A 101 -6.10 -11.23 -24.12
CA VAL A 101 -4.63 -11.32 -24.11
C VAL A 101 -4.08 -10.49 -25.26
N GLY A 102 -3.04 -9.69 -24.98
CA GLY A 102 -2.42 -8.76 -25.92
C GLY A 102 -2.94 -7.32 -25.80
N ASP A 103 -4.02 -7.08 -25.06
CA ASP A 103 -4.50 -5.71 -24.87
C ASP A 103 -3.49 -4.88 -24.10
N ILE A 104 -3.27 -3.66 -24.61
CA ILE A 104 -2.44 -2.66 -23.97
C ILE A 104 -3.34 -1.82 -23.07
N ILE A 105 -3.01 -1.75 -21.78
CA ILE A 105 -3.83 -1.10 -20.78
C ILE A 105 -3.01 -0.12 -19.94
N GLU A 106 -3.66 0.93 -19.45
CA GLU A 106 -3.25 1.68 -18.27
C GLU A 106 -4.09 1.21 -17.11
N PHE A 107 -3.46 0.88 -16.00
CA PHE A 107 -4.16 0.45 -14.80
C PHE A 107 -3.58 1.14 -13.57
N ARG A 108 -4.44 1.31 -12.58
CA ARG A 108 -4.04 1.77 -11.26
C ARG A 108 -4.14 0.61 -10.30
N PHE A 109 -3.08 0.38 -9.53
CA PHE A 109 -3.12 -0.55 -8.42
C PHE A 109 -2.71 0.14 -7.13
N GLU A 110 -3.20 -0.41 -6.02
CA GLU A 110 -2.87 0.05 -4.68
C GLU A 110 -2.11 -1.05 -3.94
N VAL A 111 -1.18 -0.63 -3.09
CA VAL A 111 -0.44 -1.51 -2.19
C VAL A 111 -0.64 -1.07 -0.75
N ARG A 112 -1.23 -1.94 0.07
CA ARG A 112 -1.32 -1.80 1.52
C ARG A 112 -0.64 -2.97 2.23
N TRP A 113 0.57 -2.72 2.71
CA TRP A 113 1.42 -3.74 3.33
C TRP A 113 0.89 -4.36 4.63
N SER A 114 -0.14 -3.76 5.24
CA SER A 114 -0.80 -4.30 6.43
C SER A 114 -1.84 -5.39 6.12
N GLU A 115 -2.17 -5.62 4.84
CA GLU A 115 -3.18 -6.60 4.44
C GLU A 115 -2.57 -7.96 4.05
N ALA A 116 -3.38 -9.02 4.11
CA ALA A 116 -2.97 -10.36 3.71
C ALA A 116 -2.67 -10.45 2.20
N THR A 117 -3.45 -9.72 1.40
CA THR A 117 -3.26 -9.54 -0.03
C THR A 117 -2.92 -8.08 -0.25
N PRO A 118 -1.62 -7.71 -0.27
CA PRO A 118 -1.24 -6.32 -0.13
C PRO A 118 -1.50 -5.51 -1.40
N GLY A 119 -1.74 -6.10 -2.57
CA GLY A 119 -1.85 -5.38 -3.84
C GLY A 119 -3.12 -5.71 -4.63
N TRP A 120 -3.82 -4.70 -5.14
CA TRP A 120 -5.02 -4.89 -5.99
C TRP A 120 -5.24 -3.75 -6.98
N ILE A 121 -5.88 -4.06 -8.11
CA ILE A 121 -6.26 -3.08 -9.13
C ILE A 121 -7.47 -2.26 -8.66
N THR A 122 -7.42 -0.94 -8.85
CA THR A 122 -8.52 -0.01 -8.56
C THR A 122 -9.07 0.70 -9.79
N ALA A 123 -8.36 0.66 -10.92
CA ALA A 123 -8.87 1.14 -12.21
C ALA A 123 -8.15 0.45 -13.36
N ILE A 124 -8.86 0.26 -14.47
CA ILE A 124 -8.32 -0.24 -15.75
C ILE A 124 -8.89 0.64 -16.85
N ARG A 125 -8.04 0.95 -17.83
CA ARG A 125 -8.40 1.66 -19.05
C ARG A 125 -7.62 1.06 -20.22
N GLU A 126 -8.34 0.60 -21.23
CA GLU A 126 -7.71 0.15 -22.48
C GLU A 126 -7.04 1.34 -23.20
N LEU A 127 -5.89 1.06 -23.82
CA LEU A 127 -5.11 1.99 -24.62
C LEU A 127 -5.18 1.57 -26.10
N PRO A 128 -4.88 2.49 -27.04
CA PRO A 128 -4.72 2.11 -28.45
C PRO A 128 -3.73 0.96 -28.63
N ALA A 129 -4.06 0.01 -29.51
CA ALA A 129 -3.25 -1.19 -29.75
C ALA A 129 -1.84 -0.91 -30.32
N ASP A 130 -1.62 0.29 -30.87
CA ASP A 130 -0.33 0.78 -31.38
C ASP A 130 0.47 1.56 -30.32
N THR A 131 0.02 1.58 -29.06
CA THR A 131 0.75 2.21 -27.96
C THR A 131 2.10 1.51 -27.77
N GLU A 132 3.19 2.26 -27.91
CA GLU A 132 4.51 1.75 -27.57
C GLU A 132 4.67 1.64 -26.04
N LEU A 133 5.17 0.48 -25.59
CA LEU A 133 5.43 0.15 -24.19
C LEU A 133 6.93 -0.10 -23.95
N GLU A 134 7.42 0.35 -22.81
CA GLU A 134 8.79 0.13 -22.34
C GLU A 134 8.87 -1.17 -21.52
N LEU A 135 8.81 -2.32 -22.21
CA LEU A 135 8.76 -3.65 -21.57
C LEU A 135 10.12 -4.34 -21.40
N SER A 136 11.21 -3.72 -21.84
CA SER A 136 12.56 -4.21 -21.57
C SER A 136 12.96 -3.87 -20.14
N GLY A 137 13.11 -4.87 -19.28
CA GLY A 137 13.68 -4.68 -17.94
C GLY A 137 15.09 -4.11 -18.05
N LEU A 138 15.30 -2.90 -17.52
CA LEU A 138 16.60 -2.22 -17.51
C LEU A 138 17.63 -2.98 -16.66
#